data_AF-A0A9D8G3R2-F1
#
_entry.id   AF-A0A9D8G3R2-F1
#
_cell.length_a   1.000
_cell.length_b   1.000
_cell.length_c   1.000
_cell.angle_alpha   90.00
_cell.angle_beta   90.00
_cell.angle_gamma   90.00
#
_symmetry.space_group_name_H-M   'P 1'
#
loop_
_entity.id
_entity.type
_entity.pdbx_description
1 polymer ?
#
loop_
_entity_poly.entity_id
_entity_poly.type
_entity_poly.pdbx_seq_one_letter_code
_entity_poly.pdbx_strand_id
1 'polypeptide(L)'
;MYLRYRETDSRRAYRWSIVLFACGLLSKVSIVFAPVVLLFTDLLTGRPLNANTLKTLSPYVGMSLLLGSVALFGKAHQLDGAGIGELLLLGTHSTRFILQKMVMPTGLTLFYPFEGAIAFSEPKLLISVAGTLLLLAMIPLLRKRFHIGSYGIVFFFLLLSPSFLNAWKNGYLDITFDKYVYAAMPGLLLPVGFLLANLLSQKTLRAITIALCILLAPLTFVQARTWRDSTTLLEHNIRLQPSSTHALVNMGTTTYQAGDSEGH
;
A
#
# COMPACT_ATOMS: atom_id res chain seq x y z
N MET A 1 11.81 16.92 7.13
CA MET A 1 12.22 17.50 8.44
C MET A 1 13.10 16.55 9.25
N TYR A 2 12.74 15.27 9.42
CA TYR A 2 13.60 14.31 10.13
C TYR A 2 14.97 14.12 9.48
N LEU A 3 15.03 13.90 8.16
CA LEU A 3 16.31 13.81 7.43
C LEU A 3 17.15 15.08 7.58
N ARG A 4 16.52 16.26 7.49
CA ARG A 4 17.17 17.55 7.75
C ARG A 4 17.71 17.65 9.18
N TYR A 5 16.98 17.14 10.18
CA TYR A 5 17.50 17.03 11.55
C TYR A 5 18.73 16.11 11.57
N ARG A 6 18.72 14.97 10.89
CA ARG A 6 19.88 14.07 10.80
C ARG A 6 21.10 14.74 10.14
N GLU A 7 20.91 15.60 9.14
CA GLU A 7 21.99 16.33 8.46
C GLU A 7 22.53 17.52 9.26
N THR A 8 21.66 18.28 9.93
CA THR A 8 22.00 19.59 10.53
C THR A 8 22.02 19.59 12.06
N ASP A 9 21.65 18.48 12.68
CA ASP A 9 21.38 18.32 14.13
C ASP A 9 20.48 19.42 14.74
N SER A 10 19.64 20.03 13.89
CA SER A 10 18.79 21.16 14.27
C SER A 10 17.62 20.72 15.14
N ARG A 11 17.59 21.16 16.39
CA ARG A 11 16.45 20.94 17.32
C ARG A 11 15.12 21.44 16.76
N ARG A 12 15.13 22.51 15.95
CA ARG A 12 13.92 23.02 15.28
C ARG A 12 13.40 22.02 14.25
N ALA A 13 14.28 21.47 13.41
CA ALA A 13 13.90 20.45 12.42
C ALA A 13 13.35 19.18 13.09
N TYR A 14 13.92 18.78 14.23
CA TYR A 14 13.40 17.66 15.02
C TYR A 14 11.99 17.92 15.55
N ARG A 15 11.77 19.06 16.24
CA ARG A 15 10.44 19.44 16.75
C ARG A 15 9.39 19.50 15.64
N TRP A 16 9.71 20.14 14.51
CA TRP A 16 8.81 20.19 13.37
C TRP A 16 8.52 18.83 12.77
N SER A 17 9.49 17.91 12.76
CA SER A 17 9.23 16.55 12.27
C SER A 17 8.27 15.76 13.17
N ILE A 18 8.32 15.95 14.50
CA ILE A 18 7.37 15.35 15.44
C ILE A 18 5.97 15.93 15.22
N VAL A 19 5.84 17.26 15.10
CA VAL A 19 4.55 17.93 14.86
C VAL A 19 3.93 17.47 13.55
N LEU A 20 4.70 17.46 12.45
CA LEU A 20 4.22 17.01 11.15
C LEU A 20 3.83 15.53 11.17
N PHE A 21 4.58 14.70 11.91
CA PHE A 21 4.23 13.30 12.08
C PHE A 21 2.91 13.14 12.84
N ALA A 22 2.70 13.88 13.93
CA ALA A 22 1.45 13.88 14.69
C ALA A 22 0.26 14.33 13.82
N CYS A 23 0.40 15.44 13.09
CA CYS A 23 -0.64 15.91 12.15
C CYS A 23 -0.93 14.87 11.07
N GLY A 24 0.10 14.22 10.53
CA GLY A 24 -0.04 13.14 9.57
C GLY A 24 -0.80 11.95 10.16
N LEU A 25 -0.40 11.49 11.34
CA LEU A 25 -1.00 10.35 12.01
C LEU A 25 -2.48 10.59 12.36
N LEU A 26 -2.85 11.82 12.73
CA LEU A 26 -4.23 12.25 12.94
C LEU A 26 -5.03 12.35 11.63
N SER A 27 -4.38 12.66 10.52
CA SER A 27 -5.02 12.72 9.20
C SER A 27 -5.23 11.32 8.58
N LYS A 28 -4.27 10.40 8.75
CA LYS A 28 -4.31 9.04 8.22
C LYS A 28 -3.58 8.04 9.12
N VAL A 29 -4.32 7.03 9.58
CA VAL A 29 -3.80 5.92 10.40
C VAL A 29 -2.66 5.14 9.70
N SER A 30 -2.59 5.11 8.37
CA SER A 30 -1.50 4.44 7.64
C SER A 30 -0.10 5.01 7.94
N ILE A 31 -0.01 6.19 8.54
CA ILE A 31 1.25 6.83 8.95
C ILE A 31 1.85 6.16 10.19
N VAL A 32 1.12 5.26 10.87
CA VAL A 32 1.60 4.48 12.03
C VAL A 32 2.91 3.73 11.74
N PHE A 33 3.18 3.40 10.48
CA PHE A 33 4.39 2.70 10.04
C PHE A 33 5.60 3.61 9.80
N ALA A 34 5.44 4.93 9.82
CA ALA A 34 6.54 5.86 9.55
C ALA A 34 7.76 5.70 10.48
N PRO A 35 7.66 5.39 11.79
CA PRO A 35 8.85 5.17 12.61
C PRO A 35 9.74 4.05 12.05
N VAL A 36 9.15 3.02 11.48
CA VAL A 36 9.89 1.91 10.85
C VAL A 36 10.55 2.38 9.55
N VAL A 37 9.87 3.21 8.77
CA VAL A 37 10.44 3.88 7.59
C VAL A 37 11.64 4.77 7.96
N LEU A 38 11.52 5.55 9.04
CA LEU A 38 12.58 6.41 9.56
C LEU A 38 13.79 5.59 10.03
N LEU A 39 13.54 4.46 10.69
CA LEU A 39 14.59 3.52 11.08
C LEU A 39 15.32 2.94 9.86
N PHE A 40 14.59 2.56 8.81
CA PHE A 40 15.21 2.06 7.58
C PHE A 40 16.00 3.14 6.85
N THR A 41 15.57 4.40 6.87
CA THR A 41 16.33 5.49 6.28
C THR A 41 17.62 5.76 7.06
N ASP A 42 17.61 5.67 8.39
CA ASP A 42 18.83 5.74 9.20
C ASP A 42 19.79 4.58 8.88
N LEU A 43 19.27 3.35 8.74
CA LEU A 43 20.08 2.18 8.35
C LEU A 43 20.68 2.31 6.94
N LEU A 44 19.90 2.82 5.98
CA LEU A 44 20.34 3.05 4.60
C LEU A 44 21.43 4.12 4.50
N THR A 45 21.41 5.10 5.39
CA THR A 45 22.44 6.15 5.47
C THR A 45 23.66 5.72 6.29
N GLY A 46 23.75 4.43 6.66
CA GLY A 46 24.89 3.85 7.36
C GLY A 46 24.93 4.19 8.86
N ARG A 47 23.83 4.66 9.45
CA ARG A 47 23.80 4.97 10.88
C ARG A 47 23.61 3.70 11.71
N PRO A 48 24.34 3.57 12.84
CA PRO A 48 24.23 2.40 13.69
C PRO A 48 22.92 2.40 14.51
N LEU A 49 22.43 1.19 14.79
CA LEU A 49 21.28 0.94 15.68
C LEU A 49 21.71 1.04 17.15
N ASN A 50 21.89 2.27 17.63
CA ASN A 50 22.31 2.53 19.00
C ASN A 50 21.15 3.04 19.87
N ALA A 51 21.32 3.05 21.19
CA ALA A 51 20.34 3.59 22.14
C ALA A 51 19.93 5.04 21.81
N ASN A 52 20.85 5.86 21.31
CA ASN A 52 20.54 7.22 20.86
C ASN A 52 19.58 7.24 19.66
N THR A 53 19.76 6.35 18.68
CA THR A 53 18.86 6.22 17.52
C THR A 53 17.46 5.86 17.98
N LEU A 54 17.35 4.86 18.87
CA LEU A 54 16.08 4.45 19.48
C LEU A 54 15.43 5.57 20.31
N LYS A 55 16.24 6.35 21.05
CA LYS A 55 15.75 7.50 21.82
C LYS A 55 15.22 8.63 20.93
N THR A 56 15.83 8.87 19.76
CA THR A 56 15.30 9.81 18.77
C THR A 56 13.98 9.32 18.17
N LEU A 57 13.82 8.01 18.00
CA LEU A 57 12.62 7.40 17.42
C LEU A 57 11.48 7.21 18.42
N SER A 58 11.78 7.22 19.72
CA SER A 58 10.80 6.94 20.77
C SER A 58 9.52 7.78 20.72
N PRO A 59 9.51 9.11 20.43
CA PRO A 59 8.24 9.84 20.35
C PRO A 59 7.38 9.37 19.18
N TYR A 60 7.98 9.04 18.03
CA TYR A 60 7.26 8.52 16.87
C TYR A 60 6.66 7.15 17.17
N VAL A 61 7.46 6.26 17.77
CA VAL A 61 7.01 4.92 18.17
C VAL A 61 5.88 5.02 19.20
N GLY A 62 6.00 5.88 20.22
CA GLY A 62 4.98 6.06 21.24
C GLY A 62 3.64 6.53 20.66
N MET A 63 3.66 7.54 19.80
CA MET A 63 2.45 8.02 19.10
C MET A 63 1.86 6.95 18.17
N SER A 64 2.71 6.23 17.42
CA SER A 64 2.29 5.12 16.57
C SER A 64 1.62 4.00 17.36
N LEU A 65 2.20 3.58 18.48
CA LEU A 65 1.63 2.54 19.32
C LEU A 65 0.28 2.99 19.89
N LEU A 66 0.21 4.22 20.41
CA LEU A 66 -1.03 4.76 20.98
C LEU A 66 -2.17 4.78 19.97
N LEU A 67 -1.98 5.41 18.81
CA LEU A 67 -3.04 5.52 17.79
C LEU A 67 -3.25 4.22 17.01
N GLY A 68 -2.20 3.41 16.84
CA GLY A 68 -2.30 2.07 16.26
C GLY A 68 -3.16 1.14 17.10
N SER A 69 -2.96 1.13 18.43
CA SER A 69 -3.80 0.37 19.35
C SER A 69 -5.26 0.82 19.29
N VAL A 70 -5.52 2.13 19.34
CA VAL A 70 -6.90 2.68 19.21
C VAL A 70 -7.55 2.22 17.90
N ALA A 71 -6.82 2.25 16.78
CA ALA A 71 -7.33 1.79 15.49
C ALA A 71 -7.60 0.28 15.45
N LEU A 72 -6.76 -0.54 16.08
CA LEU A 72 -6.96 -1.99 16.19
C LEU A 72 -8.17 -2.33 17.05
N PHE A 73 -8.35 -1.66 18.20
CA PHE A 73 -9.53 -1.84 19.05
C PHE A 73 -10.82 -1.46 18.32
N GLY A 74 -10.83 -0.34 17.59
CA GLY A 74 -11.98 0.05 16.76
C GLY A 74 -12.31 -0.96 15.65
N LYS A 75 -11.33 -1.79 15.24
CA LYS A 75 -11.48 -2.84 14.24
C LYS A 75 -11.74 -4.23 14.78
N ALA A 76 -11.55 -4.47 16.08
CA ALA A 76 -11.68 -5.80 16.65
C ALA A 76 -13.06 -6.41 16.35
N HIS A 77 -14.13 -5.60 16.39
CA HIS A 77 -15.49 -6.00 16.04
C HIS A 77 -15.75 -6.25 14.54
N GLN A 78 -14.82 -5.88 13.65
CA GLN A 78 -14.93 -6.14 12.20
C GLN A 78 -14.21 -7.41 11.77
N LEU A 79 -13.33 -7.96 12.61
CA LEU A 79 -12.50 -9.13 12.28
C LEU A 79 -13.12 -10.47 12.73
N ASP A 80 -14.30 -10.45 13.35
CA ASP A 80 -14.99 -11.64 13.88
C ASP A 80 -15.36 -12.68 12.79
N GLY A 81 -15.22 -12.36 11.50
CA GLY A 81 -15.57 -13.24 10.39
C GLY A 81 -14.42 -13.99 9.71
N ALA A 82 -13.15 -13.67 9.98
CA ALA A 82 -12.02 -14.21 9.21
C ALA A 82 -10.94 -14.85 10.09
N GLY A 83 -10.62 -16.11 9.82
CA GLY A 83 -9.53 -16.80 10.50
C GLY A 83 -8.16 -16.21 10.16
N ILE A 84 -7.19 -16.32 11.07
CA ILE A 84 -5.80 -15.87 10.81
C ILE A 84 -5.23 -16.51 9.53
N GLY A 85 -5.55 -17.79 9.29
CA GLY A 85 -5.14 -18.49 8.07
C GLY A 85 -5.72 -17.87 6.79
N GLU A 86 -6.99 -17.47 6.81
CA GLU A 86 -7.66 -16.81 5.69
C GLU A 86 -7.08 -15.43 5.45
N LEU A 87 -6.80 -14.65 6.50
CA LEU A 87 -6.15 -13.35 6.40
C LEU A 87 -4.76 -13.45 5.78
N LEU A 88 -3.99 -14.49 6.14
CA LEU A 88 -2.67 -14.74 5.54
C LEU A 88 -2.81 -15.12 4.06
N LEU A 89 -3.72 -16.03 3.72
CA LEU A 89 -3.98 -16.43 2.33
C LEU A 89 -4.42 -15.25 1.47
N LEU A 90 -5.39 -14.47 1.94
CA LEU A 90 -5.84 -13.24 1.30
C LEU A 90 -4.68 -12.27 1.13
N GLY A 91 -3.86 -12.07 2.16
CA GLY A 91 -2.71 -11.18 2.08
C GLY A 91 -1.72 -11.59 1.00
N THR A 92 -1.42 -12.89 0.87
CA THR A 92 -0.57 -13.38 -0.23
C THR A 92 -1.19 -13.16 -1.61
N HIS A 93 -2.52 -13.34 -1.72
CA HIS A 93 -3.26 -13.07 -2.95
C HIS A 93 -3.22 -11.58 -3.30
N SER A 94 -3.43 -10.69 -2.33
CA SER A 94 -3.29 -9.24 -2.48
C SER A 94 -1.89 -8.88 -2.95
N THR A 95 -0.84 -9.47 -2.37
CA THR A 95 0.55 -9.25 -2.81
C THR A 95 0.72 -9.59 -4.29
N ARG A 96 0.32 -10.80 -4.72
CA ARG A 96 0.40 -11.19 -6.14
C ARG A 96 -0.39 -10.23 -7.03
N PHE A 97 -1.62 -9.94 -6.66
CA PHE A 97 -2.52 -9.05 -7.41
C PHE A 97 -1.90 -7.67 -7.61
N ILE A 98 -1.31 -7.11 -6.54
CA ILE A 98 -0.64 -5.80 -6.58
C ILE A 98 0.59 -5.85 -7.47
N LEU A 99 1.44 -6.87 -7.33
CA LEU A 99 2.62 -7.01 -8.19
C LEU A 99 2.24 -7.08 -9.67
N GLN A 100 1.15 -7.80 -9.98
CA GLN A 100 0.61 -7.83 -11.34
C GLN A 100 0.13 -6.44 -11.80
N LYS A 101 -0.63 -5.72 -10.97
CA LYS A 101 -1.12 -4.36 -11.30
C LYS A 101 -0.01 -3.33 -11.41
N MET A 102 1.09 -3.49 -10.69
CA MET A 102 2.27 -2.62 -10.80
C MET A 102 2.96 -2.75 -12.16
N VAL A 103 2.99 -3.96 -12.73
CA VAL A 103 3.59 -4.21 -14.05
C VAL A 103 2.59 -3.90 -15.18
N MET A 104 1.32 -4.28 -14.98
CA MET A 104 0.26 -4.15 -15.96
C MET A 104 -0.99 -3.52 -15.30
N PRO A 105 -1.10 -2.17 -15.28
CA PRO A 105 -2.16 -1.45 -14.59
C PRO A 105 -3.48 -1.43 -15.39
N THR A 106 -3.95 -2.59 -15.86
CA THR A 106 -5.21 -2.72 -16.61
C THR A 106 -6.35 -3.20 -15.73
N GLY A 107 -7.60 -2.84 -16.10
CA GLY A 107 -8.80 -3.25 -15.36
C GLY A 107 -8.81 -2.73 -13.92
N LEU A 108 -8.49 -1.45 -13.74
CA LEU A 108 -8.54 -0.79 -12.43
C LEU A 108 -9.99 -0.43 -12.11
N THR A 109 -10.44 -0.87 -10.94
CA THR A 109 -11.81 -0.71 -10.45
C THR A 109 -11.79 -0.21 -9.01
N LEU A 110 -12.93 0.30 -8.52
CA LEU A 110 -13.04 0.84 -7.16
C LEU A 110 -13.02 -0.29 -6.11
N PHE A 111 -13.70 -1.38 -6.42
CA PHE A 111 -13.81 -2.58 -5.60
C PHE A 111 -13.29 -3.78 -6.39
N TYR A 112 -12.57 -4.66 -5.70
CA TYR A 112 -11.95 -5.85 -6.27
C TYR A 112 -12.47 -7.07 -5.50
N PRO A 113 -13.68 -7.56 -5.81
CA PRO A 113 -14.26 -8.67 -5.07
C PRO A 113 -13.36 -9.90 -5.22
N PHE A 114 -13.13 -10.61 -4.11
CA PHE A 114 -12.51 -11.93 -4.20
C PHE A 114 -13.56 -12.96 -4.58
N GLU A 115 -13.36 -13.64 -5.71
CA GLU A 115 -14.23 -14.71 -6.18
C GLU A 115 -13.60 -16.08 -5.87
N GLY A 116 -14.27 -16.87 -5.02
CA GLY A 116 -13.89 -18.25 -4.72
C GLY A 116 -13.77 -18.56 -3.23
N ALA A 117 -13.42 -19.80 -2.93
CA ALA A 117 -13.18 -20.24 -1.56
C ALA A 117 -11.79 -19.79 -1.09
N ILE A 118 -11.69 -19.23 0.12
CA ILE A 118 -10.41 -18.93 0.77
C ILE A 118 -9.89 -20.22 1.40
N ALA A 119 -9.30 -21.10 0.59
CA ALA A 119 -8.82 -22.40 1.03
C ALA A 119 -7.44 -22.72 0.46
N PHE A 120 -6.64 -23.47 1.22
CA PHE A 120 -5.35 -23.99 0.75
C PHE A 120 -5.47 -24.94 -0.45
N SER A 121 -6.67 -25.44 -0.73
CA SER A 121 -6.96 -26.26 -1.91
C SER A 121 -7.08 -25.46 -3.20
N GLU A 122 -7.24 -24.13 -3.13
CA GLU A 122 -7.37 -23.28 -4.32
C GLU A 122 -5.99 -23.04 -4.97
N PRO A 123 -5.75 -23.52 -6.21
CA PRO A 123 -4.43 -23.42 -6.84
C PRO A 123 -3.94 -21.98 -7.01
N LYS A 124 -4.85 -21.03 -7.24
CA LYS A 124 -4.52 -19.60 -7.37
C LYS A 124 -3.90 -19.04 -6.09
N LEU A 125 -4.36 -19.50 -4.92
CA LEU A 125 -3.83 -19.10 -3.63
C LEU A 125 -2.46 -19.74 -3.37
N LEU A 126 -2.26 -21.01 -3.72
CA LEU A 126 -0.96 -21.68 -3.59
C LEU A 126 0.16 -20.98 -4.39
N ILE A 127 -0.13 -20.57 -5.64
CA ILE A 127 0.83 -19.80 -6.45
C ILE A 127 1.15 -18.46 -5.79
N SER A 128 0.15 -17.81 -5.19
CA SER A 128 0.32 -16.53 -4.49
C SER A 128 1.16 -16.67 -3.22
N VAL A 129 0.94 -17.75 -2.45
CA VAL A 129 1.74 -18.11 -1.29
C VAL A 129 3.18 -18.38 -1.71
N ALA A 130 3.41 -19.21 -2.72
CA ALA A 130 4.76 -19.53 -3.21
C ALA A 130 5.51 -18.26 -3.68
N GLY A 131 4.84 -17.39 -4.45
CA GLY A 131 5.43 -16.12 -4.89
C GLY A 131 5.75 -15.17 -3.74
N THR A 132 4.89 -15.11 -2.73
CA THR A 132 5.11 -14.29 -1.52
C THR A 132 6.28 -14.82 -0.71
N LEU A 133 6.36 -16.15 -0.49
CA LEU A 133 7.46 -16.79 0.21
C LEU A 133 8.79 -16.61 -0.54
N LEU A 134 8.78 -16.71 -1.87
CA LEU A 134 9.96 -16.43 -2.69
C LEU A 134 10.45 -15.00 -2.47
N LEU A 135 9.55 -14.02 -2.51
CA LEU A 135 9.90 -12.61 -2.30
C LEU A 135 10.45 -12.38 -0.88
N LEU A 136 9.86 -12.99 0.14
CA LEU A 136 10.36 -12.93 1.51
C LEU A 136 11.73 -13.62 1.67
N ALA A 137 11.94 -14.75 0.99
CA ALA A 137 13.22 -15.46 0.99
C ALA A 137 14.35 -14.63 0.37
N MET A 138 14.05 -13.65 -0.48
CA MET A 138 15.05 -12.72 -1.02
C MET A 138 15.62 -11.77 0.05
N ILE A 139 14.93 -11.52 1.17
CA ILE A 139 15.40 -10.60 2.22
C ILE A 139 16.77 -11.02 2.78
N PRO A 140 16.98 -12.23 3.32
CA PRO A 140 18.30 -12.64 3.82
C PRO A 140 19.34 -12.77 2.71
N LEU A 141 18.93 -13.16 1.49
CA LEU A 141 19.84 -13.33 0.35
C LEU A 141 20.43 -12.00 -0.14
N LEU A 142 19.61 -10.95 -0.17
CA LEU A 142 20.03 -9.62 -0.60
C LEU A 142 20.75 -8.84 0.51
N ARG A 143 20.62 -9.22 1.79
CA ARG A 143 21.07 -8.42 2.93
C ARG A 143 22.55 -8.03 2.89
N LYS A 144 23.41 -8.93 2.43
CA LYS A 144 24.88 -8.70 2.40
C LYS A 144 25.36 -7.94 1.17
N ARG A 145 24.74 -8.17 0.01
CA ARG A 145 25.21 -7.66 -1.29
C ARG A 145 24.42 -6.46 -1.80
N PHE A 146 23.15 -6.38 -1.43
CA PHE A 146 22.19 -5.40 -1.91
C PHE A 146 21.16 -5.05 -0.83
N HIS A 147 21.64 -4.38 0.22
CA HIS A 147 20.82 -4.00 1.38
C HIS A 147 19.59 -3.18 0.99
N ILE A 148 19.68 -2.34 -0.05
CA ILE A 148 18.55 -1.55 -0.58
C ILE A 148 17.40 -2.46 -1.00
N GLY A 149 17.68 -3.56 -1.70
CA GLY A 149 16.66 -4.54 -2.08
C GLY A 149 16.00 -5.23 -0.89
N SER A 150 16.79 -5.58 0.13
CA SER A 150 16.24 -6.22 1.35
C SER A 150 15.30 -5.28 2.09
N TYR A 151 15.74 -4.04 2.31
CA TYR A 151 14.93 -3.02 2.99
C TYR A 151 13.70 -2.65 2.17
N GLY A 152 13.82 -2.63 0.85
CA GLY A 152 12.72 -2.40 -0.07
C GLY A 152 11.59 -3.42 0.09
N ILE A 153 11.93 -4.72 0.16
CA ILE A 153 10.94 -5.79 0.36
C ILE A 153 10.27 -5.66 1.73
N VAL A 154 11.04 -5.41 2.79
CA VAL A 154 10.46 -5.24 4.14
C VAL A 154 9.55 -4.02 4.19
N PHE A 155 9.98 -2.90 3.61
CA PHE A 155 9.18 -1.68 3.48
C PHE A 155 7.87 -1.94 2.74
N PHE A 156 7.92 -2.69 1.63
CA PHE A 156 6.75 -3.05 0.84
C PHE A 156 5.73 -3.83 1.67
N PHE A 157 6.13 -4.93 2.32
CA PHE A 157 5.21 -5.73 3.12
C PHE A 157 4.69 -4.98 4.35
N LEU A 158 5.52 -4.15 4.97
CA LEU A 158 5.13 -3.38 6.15
C LEU A 158 4.04 -2.36 5.82
N LEU A 159 4.19 -1.59 4.74
CA LEU A 159 3.17 -0.63 4.31
C LEU A 159 1.98 -1.27 3.60
N LEU A 160 2.14 -2.49 3.09
CA LEU A 160 1.04 -3.26 2.53
C LEU A 160 0.18 -3.95 3.60
N SER A 161 0.73 -4.19 4.80
CA SER A 161 0.05 -4.89 5.89
C SER A 161 -1.36 -4.39 6.24
N PRO A 162 -1.69 -3.08 6.16
CA PRO A 162 -3.06 -2.63 6.39
C PRO A 162 -4.05 -3.15 5.37
N SER A 163 -3.61 -3.41 4.13
CA SER A 163 -4.49 -3.97 3.10
C SER A 163 -5.01 -5.34 3.52
N PHE A 164 -4.18 -6.16 4.15
CA PHE A 164 -4.55 -7.49 4.64
C PHE A 164 -5.61 -7.40 5.74
N LEU A 165 -5.46 -6.44 6.66
CA LEU A 165 -6.41 -6.18 7.75
C LEU A 165 -7.68 -5.41 7.30
N ASN A 166 -7.76 -5.00 6.04
CA ASN A 166 -8.91 -4.31 5.47
C ASN A 166 -9.61 -5.14 4.39
N ALA A 167 -9.12 -6.34 4.07
CA ALA A 167 -9.73 -7.19 3.06
C ALA A 167 -11.18 -7.56 3.41
N TRP A 168 -11.46 -7.71 4.71
CA TRP A 168 -12.80 -7.81 5.27
C TRP A 168 -13.26 -6.45 5.77
N LYS A 169 -14.30 -5.90 5.14
CA LYS A 169 -14.92 -4.65 5.61
C LYS A 169 -16.43 -4.69 5.38
N ASN A 170 -17.20 -4.49 6.45
CA ASN A 170 -18.66 -4.41 6.42
C ASN A 170 -19.35 -5.63 5.74
N GLY A 171 -18.78 -6.84 5.90
CA GLY A 171 -19.30 -8.06 5.26
C GLY A 171 -18.91 -8.23 3.79
N TYR A 172 -18.16 -7.29 3.19
CA TYR A 172 -17.60 -7.41 1.86
C TYR A 172 -16.15 -7.89 1.92
N LEU A 173 -15.82 -8.78 0.99
CA LEU A 173 -14.47 -9.31 0.80
C LEU A 173 -13.82 -8.70 -0.44
N ASP A 174 -12.98 -7.70 -0.22
CA ASP A 174 -12.20 -7.03 -1.28
C ASP A 174 -10.72 -7.44 -1.19
N ILE A 175 -10.12 -7.77 -2.33
CA ILE A 175 -8.73 -8.24 -2.41
C ILE A 175 -7.75 -7.18 -1.92
N THR A 176 -7.95 -5.93 -2.31
CA THR A 176 -7.07 -4.82 -1.93
C THR A 176 -7.74 -3.48 -2.20
N PHE A 177 -7.18 -2.42 -1.64
CA PHE A 177 -7.51 -1.05 -2.03
C PHE A 177 -6.25 -0.36 -2.55
N ASP A 178 -6.36 0.27 -3.72
CA ASP A 178 -5.24 0.94 -4.41
C ASP A 178 -4.54 1.97 -3.51
N LYS A 179 -5.28 2.60 -2.58
CA LYS A 179 -4.75 3.57 -1.62
C LYS A 179 -3.60 3.05 -0.73
N TYR A 180 -3.54 1.75 -0.45
CA TYR A 180 -2.44 1.15 0.33
C TYR A 180 -1.24 0.81 -0.56
N VAL A 181 -1.49 0.53 -1.83
CA VAL A 181 -0.47 0.17 -2.82
C VAL A 181 0.51 1.33 -3.03
N TYR A 182 0.01 2.55 -3.23
CA TYR A 182 0.87 3.71 -3.48
C TYR A 182 1.90 3.96 -2.39
N ALA A 183 1.54 3.70 -1.13
CA ALA A 183 2.47 3.84 0.00
C ALA A 183 3.54 2.74 0.00
N ALA A 184 3.18 1.50 -0.39
CA ALA A 184 4.08 0.36 -0.41
C ALA A 184 5.00 0.30 -1.64
N MET A 185 4.53 0.78 -2.81
CA MET A 185 5.25 0.74 -4.09
C MET A 185 6.71 1.22 -4.05
N PRO A 186 7.07 2.33 -3.35
CA PRO A 186 8.46 2.77 -3.25
C PRO A 186 9.40 1.69 -2.72
N GLY A 187 8.92 0.76 -1.89
CA GLY A 187 9.71 -0.37 -1.39
C GLY A 187 10.27 -1.24 -2.51
N LEU A 188 9.51 -1.46 -3.58
CA LEU A 188 9.97 -2.28 -4.71
C LEU A 188 10.61 -1.44 -5.82
N LEU A 189 10.11 -0.23 -6.05
CA LEU A 189 10.59 0.63 -7.13
C LEU A 189 11.96 1.25 -6.86
N LEU A 190 12.29 1.59 -5.60
CA LEU A 190 13.59 2.18 -5.26
C LEU A 190 14.76 1.22 -5.55
N PRO A 191 14.73 -0.06 -5.11
CA PRO A 191 15.77 -1.02 -5.47
C PRO A 191 15.89 -1.23 -6.99
N VAL A 192 14.77 -1.33 -7.71
CA VAL A 192 14.78 -1.48 -9.17
C VAL A 192 15.40 -0.26 -9.85
N GLY A 193 15.01 0.95 -9.44
CA GLY A 193 15.60 2.19 -9.95
C GLY A 193 17.10 2.27 -9.71
N PHE A 194 17.57 1.86 -8.53
CA PHE A 194 19.00 1.79 -8.22
C PHE A 194 19.75 0.80 -9.12
N LEU A 195 19.19 -0.38 -9.37
CA LEU A 195 19.79 -1.37 -10.28
C LEU A 195 19.85 -0.85 -11.72
N LEU A 196 18.76 -0.29 -12.23
CA LEU A 196 18.70 0.27 -13.58
C LEU A 196 19.68 1.44 -13.74
N ALA A 197 19.82 2.31 -12.74
CA ALA A 197 20.77 3.42 -12.74
C ALA A 197 22.24 2.97 -12.84
N ASN A 198 22.58 1.81 -12.27
CA ASN A 198 23.93 1.26 -12.31
C ASN A 198 24.22 0.42 -13.56
N LEU A 199 23.18 -0.14 -14.20
CA LEU A 199 23.32 -1.03 -15.35
C LEU A 199 23.14 -0.33 -16.70
N LEU A 200 22.39 0.77 -16.74
CA LEU A 200 22.01 1.44 -17.98
C LEU A 200 22.62 2.84 -18.07
N SER A 201 22.86 3.28 -19.30
CA SER A 201 23.31 4.66 -19.54
C SER A 201 22.20 5.67 -19.25
N GLN A 202 22.57 6.89 -18.89
CA GLN A 202 21.61 7.99 -18.67
C GLN A 202 20.74 8.28 -19.90
N LYS A 203 21.28 8.08 -21.11
CA LYS A 203 20.53 8.22 -22.36
C LYS A 203 19.43 7.16 -22.47
N THR A 204 19.76 5.91 -22.15
CA THR A 204 18.82 4.78 -22.15
C THR A 204 17.72 4.98 -21.10
N LEU A 205 18.09 5.36 -19.87
CA LEU A 205 17.12 5.64 -18.80
C LEU A 205 16.16 6.76 -19.19
N ARG A 206 16.68 7.86 -19.74
CA ARG A 206 15.85 8.97 -20.22
C ARG A 206 14.90 8.50 -21.33
N ALA A 207 15.38 7.69 -22.29
CA ALA A 207 14.54 7.16 -23.35
C ALA A 207 13.41 6.26 -22.80
N ILE A 208 13.72 5.35 -21.86
CA ILE A 208 12.74 4.50 -21.19
C ILE A 208 11.71 5.35 -20.44
N THR A 209 12.15 6.33 -19.66
CA THR A 209 11.26 7.24 -18.91
C THR A 209 10.33 8.01 -19.85
N ILE A 210 10.86 8.56 -20.95
CA ILE A 210 10.06 9.27 -21.95
C ILE A 210 9.04 8.31 -22.59
N ALA A 211 9.46 7.11 -22.98
CA ALA A 211 8.57 6.11 -23.56
C ALA A 211 7.44 5.71 -22.60
N LEU A 212 7.76 5.49 -21.32
CA LEU A 212 6.77 5.22 -20.28
C LEU A 212 5.81 6.39 -20.09
N CYS A 213 6.30 7.63 -20.08
CA CYS A 213 5.43 8.81 -19.99
C CYS A 213 4.49 8.92 -21.19
N ILE A 214 4.98 8.71 -22.41
CA ILE A 214 4.16 8.77 -23.63
C ILE A 214 3.09 7.67 -23.62
N LEU A 215 3.41 6.48 -23.11
CA LEU A 215 2.46 5.37 -23.02
C LEU A 215 1.43 5.55 -21.88
N LEU A 216 1.89 5.93 -20.68
CA LEU A 216 1.05 5.95 -19.48
C LEU A 216 0.25 7.25 -19.33
N ALA A 217 0.70 8.39 -19.87
CA ALA A 217 -0.03 9.65 -19.72
C ALA A 217 -1.43 9.62 -20.37
N PRO A 218 -1.61 9.13 -21.62
CA PRO A 218 -2.95 9.01 -22.21
C PRO A 218 -3.85 8.03 -21.45
N LEU A 219 -3.29 6.88 -21.02
CA LEU A 219 -4.02 5.89 -20.23
C LEU A 219 -4.49 6.46 -18.89
N THR A 220 -3.65 7.27 -18.26
CA THR A 220 -3.98 7.97 -17.01
C THR A 220 -5.11 8.97 -17.24
N PHE A 221 -5.10 9.70 -18.36
CA PHE A 221 -6.16 10.65 -18.69
C PHE A 221 -7.50 9.96 -18.96
N VAL A 222 -7.49 8.82 -19.65
CA VAL A 222 -8.69 7.98 -19.85
C VAL A 222 -9.20 7.45 -18.51
N GLN A 223 -8.30 6.92 -17.67
CA GLN A 223 -8.67 6.42 -16.35
C GLN A 223 -9.19 7.53 -15.45
N ALA A 224 -8.64 8.76 -15.50
CA ALA A 224 -9.12 9.87 -14.69
C ALA A 224 -10.57 10.27 -15.01
N ARG A 225 -11.02 10.06 -16.27
CA ARG A 225 -12.40 10.34 -16.66
C ARG A 225 -13.42 9.40 -16.00
N THR A 226 -13.04 8.18 -15.62
CA THR A 226 -13.94 7.27 -14.89
C THR A 226 -14.23 7.76 -13.47
N TRP A 227 -13.41 8.66 -12.93
CA TRP A 227 -13.58 9.28 -11.61
C TRP A 227 -14.33 10.61 -11.65
N ARG A 228 -14.93 11.00 -12.79
CA ARG A 228 -15.61 12.31 -12.90
C ARG A 228 -16.83 12.41 -11.98
N ASP A 229 -17.58 11.33 -11.84
CA ASP A 229 -18.79 11.24 -11.03
C ASP A 229 -18.99 9.82 -10.49
N SER A 230 -19.72 9.71 -9.37
CA SER A 230 -19.94 8.45 -8.67
C SER A 230 -20.66 7.41 -9.53
N THR A 231 -21.61 7.82 -10.37
CA THR A 231 -22.40 6.93 -11.23
C THR A 231 -21.50 6.27 -12.29
N THR A 232 -20.72 7.07 -13.02
CA THR A 232 -19.74 6.61 -14.02
C THR A 232 -18.73 5.66 -13.40
N LEU A 233 -18.26 5.95 -12.18
CA LEU A 233 -17.30 5.12 -11.45
C LEU A 233 -17.90 3.76 -11.09
N LEU A 234 -19.14 3.74 -10.60
CA LEU A 234 -19.86 2.52 -10.20
C LEU A 234 -20.25 1.67 -11.42
N GLU A 235 -20.74 2.29 -12.49
CA GLU A 235 -21.02 1.61 -13.77
C GLU A 235 -19.76 0.96 -14.36
N HIS A 236 -18.63 1.68 -14.32
CA HIS A 236 -17.34 1.14 -14.74
C HIS A 236 -16.92 -0.06 -13.88
N ASN A 237 -17.13 0.04 -12.56
CA ASN A 237 -16.85 -1.05 -11.63
C ASN A 237 -17.72 -2.29 -11.93
N ILE A 238 -19.03 -2.13 -12.11
CA ILE A 238 -19.97 -3.22 -12.40
C ILE A 238 -19.67 -3.87 -13.75
N ARG A 239 -19.29 -3.08 -14.76
CA ARG A 239 -18.92 -3.60 -16.09
C ARG A 239 -17.72 -4.52 -16.04
N LEU A 240 -16.72 -4.20 -15.22
CA LEU A 240 -15.48 -4.97 -15.09
C LEU A 240 -15.54 -6.04 -13.99
N GLN A 241 -16.38 -5.84 -12.99
CA GLN A 241 -16.58 -6.71 -11.82
C GLN A 241 -18.09 -6.82 -11.51
N PRO A 242 -18.86 -7.58 -12.32
CA PRO A 242 -20.31 -7.70 -12.14
C PRO A 242 -20.73 -8.32 -10.81
N SER A 243 -19.84 -9.11 -10.21
CA SER A 243 -20.02 -9.79 -8.92
C SER A 243 -19.84 -8.85 -7.71
N SER A 244 -19.44 -7.59 -7.90
CA SER A 244 -19.18 -6.66 -6.82
C SER A 244 -20.48 -6.21 -6.14
N THR A 245 -20.90 -6.93 -5.10
CA THR A 245 -22.06 -6.58 -4.27
C THR A 245 -21.94 -5.15 -3.71
N HIS A 246 -20.72 -4.76 -3.31
CA HIS A 246 -20.46 -3.42 -2.79
C HIS A 246 -20.73 -2.32 -3.83
N ALA A 247 -20.37 -2.54 -5.10
CA ALA A 247 -20.70 -1.58 -6.16
C ALA A 247 -22.20 -1.55 -6.47
N LEU A 248 -22.86 -2.71 -6.50
CA LEU A 248 -24.30 -2.81 -6.75
C LEU A 248 -25.14 -2.08 -5.68
N VAL A 249 -24.78 -2.26 -4.40
CA VAL A 249 -25.46 -1.58 -3.28
C VAL A 249 -25.25 -0.07 -3.32
N ASN A 250 -24.02 0.39 -3.60
CA ASN A 250 -23.75 1.82 -3.73
C ASN A 250 -24.46 2.44 -4.95
N MET A 251 -24.60 1.69 -6.05
CA MET A 251 -25.36 2.13 -7.23
C MET A 251 -26.84 2.30 -6.89
N GLY A 252 -27.45 1.31 -6.23
CA GLY A 252 -28.85 1.40 -5.78
C GLY A 252 -29.09 2.59 -4.85
N THR A 253 -28.15 2.87 -3.93
CA THR A 253 -28.23 4.04 -3.04
C THR A 253 -28.16 5.35 -3.81
N THR A 254 -27.30 5.42 -4.83
CA THR A 254 -27.12 6.62 -5.67
C THR A 254 -28.38 6.87 -6.51
N THR A 255 -28.97 5.83 -7.10
CA THR A 255 -30.22 5.93 -7.86
C THR A 255 -31.41 6.31 -6.97
N TYR A 256 -31.48 5.75 -5.75
CA TYR A 256 -32.53 6.10 -4.79
C TYR A 256 -32.47 7.59 -4.41
N GLN A 257 -31.29 8.11 -4.08
CA GLN A 257 -31.09 9.52 -3.75
C GLN A 257 -31.43 10.45 -4.92
N ALA A 258 -31.11 10.04 -6.15
CA ALA A 258 -31.46 10.81 -7.36
C ALA A 258 -32.99 10.85 -7.59
N GLY A 259 -33.69 9.73 -7.37
CA GLY A 259 -35.14 9.66 -7.49
C GLY A 259 -35.90 10.50 -6.44
N ASP A 260 -35.36 10.60 -5.22
CA ASP A 260 -35.94 11.43 -4.16
C ASP A 260 -35.77 12.93 -4.43
N SER A 261 -34.71 13.32 -5.16
CA SER A 261 -34.48 14.72 -5.57
C SER A 261 -35.34 15.20 -6.75
N GLU A 262 -35.92 14.30 -7.56
CA GLU A 262 -36.85 14.66 -8.64
C GLU A 262 -38.32 14.72 -8.18
N GLY A 263 -38.61 14.26 -6.96
CA GLY A 263 -39.97 14.20 -6.38
C GLY A 263 -40.38 15.42 -5.54
N HIS A 264 -39.59 16.50 -5.53
CA HIS A 264 -39.86 17.74 -4.78
C HIS A 264 -40.02 18.96 -5.67
#